data_AF-A0A7U5SU88-F1
#
_entry.id   AF-A0A7U5SU88-F1
#
_cell.length_a   1.000
_cell.length_b   1.000
_cell.length_c   1.000
_cell.angle_alpha   90.00
_cell.angle_beta   90.00
_cell.angle_gamma   90.00
#
_symmetry.space_group_name_H-M   'P 1'
#
loop_
_entity.id
_entity.type
_entity.pdbx_description
1 polymer ?
#
loop_
_entity_poly.entity_id
_entity_poly.type
_entity_poly.pdbx_seq_one_letter_code
_entity_poly.pdbx_strand_id
1 'polypeptide(L)' 'MKPQRYLVLIGMFIVSNSHATVNTLTLIDFYPTQGGKVCVYSDGHRTESIVKKGAGSCPSKKRFD' A
#
# COMPACT_ATOMS: atom_id res chain seq x y z
N MET A 1 30.42 39.71 23.82
CA MET A 1 29.79 39.55 22.50
C MET A 1 29.98 38.12 22.00
N LYS A 2 28.91 37.52 21.44
CA LYS A 2 28.77 36.16 20.86
C LYS A 2 28.80 35.02 21.90
N PRO A 3 27.86 34.05 21.79
CA PRO A 3 27.71 33.26 20.58
C PRO A 3 26.29 33.24 20.00
N GLN A 4 26.21 33.83 18.81
CA GLN A 4 25.23 33.56 17.77
C GLN A 4 25.45 32.12 17.25
N ARG A 5 25.12 31.11 18.05
CA ARG A 5 25.26 29.68 17.68
C ARG A 5 23.97 28.87 17.80
N TYR A 6 22.91 29.44 18.36
CA TYR A 6 21.66 28.71 18.61
C TYR A 6 20.67 28.70 17.43
N LEU A 7 20.89 29.51 16.39
CA LEU A 7 19.92 29.68 15.30
C LEU A 7 20.10 28.72 14.12
N VAL A 8 21.13 27.88 14.11
CA VAL A 8 21.43 26.98 12.96
C VAL A 8 20.80 25.58 13.12
N LEU A 9 20.35 25.21 14.33
CA LEU A 9 19.91 23.84 14.62
C LEU A 9 18.39 23.59 14.44
N ILE A 10 17.61 24.61 14.11
CA ILE A 10 16.13 24.48 14.01
C ILE A 10 15.69 24.12 12.57
N GLY A 11 16.56 24.28 11.57
CA GLY A 11 16.19 24.18 10.16
C GLY A 11 16.08 22.76 9.55
N MET A 12 16.36 21.69 10.31
CA MET A 12 16.51 20.34 9.73
C MET A 12 15.35 19.37 10.00
N PHE A 13 14.23 19.85 10.54
CA PHE A 13 12.99 19.08 10.62
C PHE A 13 12.11 19.33 9.38
N ILE A 14 12.68 19.24 8.17
CA ILE A 14 11.86 19.05 6.98
C ILE A 14 11.47 17.58 7.00
N VAL A 15 10.33 17.32 7.63
CA VAL A 15 9.63 16.03 7.62
C VAL A 15 9.47 15.65 6.16
N SER A 16 10.31 14.73 5.71
CA SER A 16 10.13 14.06 4.42
C SER A 16 8.82 13.31 4.55
N ASN A 17 7.77 13.87 3.95
CA ASN A 17 6.54 13.14 3.68
C ASN A 17 6.89 12.13 2.60
N SER A 18 7.56 11.04 3.02
CA SER A 18 7.63 9.83 2.21
C SER A 18 6.20 9.35 2.07
N HIS A 19 5.55 9.80 0.99
CA HIS A 19 4.34 9.20 0.46
C HIS A 19 4.77 7.80 0.04
N ALA A 20 4.81 6.87 0.99
CA ALA A 20 4.86 5.46 0.69
C ALA A 20 3.60 5.24 -0.13
N THR A 21 3.75 5.07 -1.45
CA THR A 21 2.63 4.69 -2.30
C THR A 21 2.13 3.40 -1.68
N VAL A 22 0.96 3.47 -1.02
CA VAL A 22 0.44 2.31 -0.33
C VAL A 22 0.12 1.35 -1.46
N ASN A 23 0.83 0.22 -1.52
CA ASN A 23 0.73 -0.74 -2.61
C ASN A 23 -0.59 -1.51 -2.53
N THR A 24 -1.69 -0.77 -2.64
CA THR A 24 -3.06 -1.22 -2.53
C THR A 24 -3.65 -1.29 -3.91
N LEU A 25 -4.08 -2.49 -4.31
CA LEU A 25 -4.78 -2.71 -5.55
C LEU A 25 -6.28 -2.92 -5.27
N THR A 26 -7.12 -2.54 -6.23
CA THR A 26 -8.59 -2.66 -6.14
C THR A 26 -9.03 -3.95 -6.80
N LEU A 27 -9.98 -4.67 -6.20
CA LEU A 27 -10.53 -5.89 -6.77
C LEU A 27 -11.25 -5.56 -8.08
N ILE A 28 -10.82 -6.19 -9.17
CA ILE A 28 -11.44 -6.03 -10.48
C ILE A 28 -12.23 -7.26 -10.91
N ASP A 29 -11.87 -8.45 -10.41
CA ASP A 29 -12.55 -9.69 -10.75
C ASP A 29 -12.30 -10.77 -9.68
N PHE A 30 -13.16 -11.79 -9.65
CA PHE A 30 -12.93 -13.01 -8.89
C PHE A 30 -13.60 -14.22 -9.54
N TYR A 31 -12.94 -15.37 -9.47
CA TYR A 31 -13.49 -16.62 -9.99
C TYR A 31 -13.28 -17.80 -9.03
N PRO A 32 -14.25 -18.74 -8.94
CA PRO A 32 -14.14 -19.91 -8.07
C PRO A 32 -13.09 -20.90 -8.59
N THR A 33 -12.51 -21.68 -7.67
CA THR A 33 -11.56 -22.77 -7.95
C THR A 33 -11.89 -23.97 -7.06
N GLN A 34 -11.32 -25.16 -7.34
CA GLN A 34 -11.60 -26.38 -6.56
C GLN A 34 -11.29 -26.26 -5.06
N GLY A 35 -10.45 -25.31 -4.63
CA GLY A 35 -10.05 -25.12 -3.23
C GLY A 35 -10.42 -23.76 -2.62
N GLY A 36 -11.25 -22.96 -3.29
CA GLY A 36 -11.59 -21.61 -2.85
C GLY A 36 -11.88 -20.69 -4.03
N LYS A 37 -11.29 -19.51 -4.06
CA LYS A 37 -11.44 -18.57 -5.17
C LYS A 37 -10.18 -17.76 -5.43
N VAL A 38 -10.00 -17.37 -6.68
CA VAL A 38 -8.97 -16.39 -7.06
C VAL A 38 -9.58 -15.01 -7.04
N CYS A 39 -8.89 -14.07 -6.41
CA CYS A 39 -9.22 -12.66 -6.39
C CYS A 39 -8.20 -11.91 -7.24
N VAL A 40 -8.64 -11.16 -8.23
CA VAL A 40 -7.79 -10.40 -9.16
C VAL A 40 -7.91 -8.92 -8.83
N TYR A 41 -6.78 -8.26 -8.63
CA TYR A 41 -6.67 -6.87 -8.22
C TYR A 41 -5.89 -6.07 -9.23
N SER A 42 -6.28 -4.82 -9.47
CA SER A 42 -5.55 -3.87 -10.32
C SER A 42 -5.74 -2.42 -9.86
N ASP A 43 -4.80 -1.57 -10.24
CA ASP A 43 -4.84 -0.11 -10.14
C ASP A 43 -4.77 0.57 -11.52
N GLY A 44 -4.95 -0.19 -12.59
CA GLY A 44 -4.81 0.26 -13.98
C GLY A 44 -3.38 0.26 -14.53
N HIS A 45 -2.37 0.12 -13.66
CA HIS A 45 -0.95 0.05 -14.06
C HIS A 45 -0.38 -1.34 -13.83
N ARG A 46 -0.86 -2.04 -12.81
CA ARG A 46 -0.42 -3.37 -12.40
C ARG A 46 -1.62 -4.25 -12.06
N THR A 47 -1.48 -5.54 -12.30
CA THR A 47 -2.50 -6.54 -11.95
C THR A 47 -1.85 -7.65 -11.14
N GLU A 48 -2.47 -8.01 -10.01
CA GLU A 48 -2.05 -9.11 -9.16
C GLU A 48 -3.23 -10.04 -8.85
N SER A 49 -2.95 -11.31 -8.58
CA SER A 49 -3.97 -12.28 -8.21
C SER A 49 -3.56 -13.07 -6.98
N ILE A 50 -4.54 -13.38 -6.12
CA ILE A 50 -4.33 -14.23 -4.95
C ILE A 50 -5.36 -15.35 -4.88
N VAL A 51 -4.90 -16.53 -4.48
CA VAL A 51 -5.80 -17.65 -4.15
C VAL A 51 -6.22 -17.50 -2.70
N LYS A 52 -7.51 -17.29 -2.48
CA LYS A 52 -8.11 -17.33 -1.15
C LYS A 52 -8.73 -18.71 -0.92
N LYS A 53 -8.23 -19.41 0.09
CA LYS A 53 -8.79 -20.69 0.55
C LYS A 53 -10.03 -20.45 1.43
N GLY A 54 -11.01 -21.35 1.35
CA GLY A 54 -12.23 -21.30 2.16
C GLY A 54 -13.32 -20.36 1.65
N ALA A 55 -14.40 -20.20 2.43
CA ALA A 55 -15.64 -19.53 2.02
C ALA A 55 -15.60 -17.98 2.10
N GLY A 56 -14.50 -17.38 2.53
CA GLY A 56 -14.44 -15.93 2.77
C GLY A 56 -14.44 -15.11 1.47
N SER A 57 -15.10 -13.94 1.46
CA SER A 57 -15.16 -13.10 0.26
C SER A 57 -13.82 -12.42 -0.11
N CYS A 58 -13.65 -12.00 -1.36
CA CYS A 58 -12.49 -11.23 -1.80
C CYS A 58 -12.71 -9.79 -1.30
N PRO A 59 -11.80 -9.21 -0.51
CA PRO A 59 -11.93 -7.82 -0.11
C PRO A 59 -11.83 -6.93 -1.35
N SER A 60 -12.57 -5.80 -1.34
CA SER A 60 -12.61 -4.84 -2.45
C SER A 60 -11.29 -4.12 -2.68
N LYS A 61 -10.42 -4.03 -1.66
CA LYS A 61 -9.06 -3.52 -1.76
C LYS A 61 -8.12 -4.44 -1.00
N LYS A 62 -6.91 -4.61 -1.51
CA LYS A 62 -5.86 -5.39 -0.85
C LYS A 62 -4.52 -4.71 -0.97
N ARG A 63 -3.82 -4.60 0.17
CA ARG A 63 -2.41 -4.23 0.19
C ARG A 63 -1.57 -5.46 -0.15
N PHE A 64 -0.66 -5.27 -1.08
CA PHE A 64 0.39 -6.20 -1.46
C PHE A 64 1.68 -5.64 -0.86
N ASP A 65 2.42 -6.45 -0.12
CA ASP A 65 3.69 -6.07 0.51
C ASP A 65 4.82 -6.85 -0.16
#